data_AF-A0A843YVJ4-F1
#
_entry.id   AF-A0A843YVJ4-F1
#
_cell.length_a   1.000
_cell.length_b   1.000
_cell.length_c   1.000
_cell.angle_alpha   90.00
_cell.angle_beta   90.00
_cell.angle_gamma   90.00
#
_symmetry.space_group_name_H-M   'P 1'
#
loop_
_entity.id
_entity.type
_entity.pdbx_description
1 polymer ?
#
loop_
_entity_poly.entity_id
_entity_poly.type
_entity_poly.pdbx_seq_one_letter_code
_entity_poly.pdbx_strand_id
1 'polypeptide(L)'
;MDVQRESNLIDECINKIQTLAALALYDDNVELAVQITINEVRHYYSMIKTDESRANLLALKDRLNKLANFTHASLTDYRRTLQYAASDVIIN
;
A
#
# COMPACT_ATOMS: atom_id res chain seq x y z
N MET A 1 -15.23 -0.47 -17.72
CA MET A 1 -14.34 0.72 -17.62
C MET A 1 -13.79 0.91 -16.21
N ASP A 2 -14.41 0.32 -15.19
CA ASP A 2 -13.99 0.46 -13.78
C ASP A 2 -12.74 -0.37 -13.41
N VAL A 3 -12.61 -1.61 -13.90
CA VAL A 3 -11.45 -2.49 -13.60
C VAL A 3 -10.09 -1.85 -13.95
N GLN A 4 -10.00 -1.13 -15.08
CA GLN A 4 -8.76 -0.42 -15.47
C GLN A 4 -8.43 0.72 -14.49
N ARG A 5 -9.46 1.41 -13.99
CA ARG A 5 -9.31 2.54 -13.06
C ARG A 5 -8.89 2.06 -11.67
N GLU A 6 -9.43 0.92 -11.24
CA GLU A 6 -9.05 0.28 -9.97
C GLU A 6 -7.61 -0.26 -10.00
N SER A 7 -7.20 -0.91 -11.08
CA SER A 7 -5.81 -1.38 -11.24
C SER A 7 -4.82 -0.20 -11.17
N ASN A 8 -5.14 0.91 -11.83
CA ASN A 8 -4.30 2.11 -11.81
C ASN A 8 -4.15 2.69 -10.40
N LEU A 9 -5.20 2.64 -9.57
CA LEU A 9 -5.17 3.12 -8.19
C LEU A 9 -4.30 2.25 -7.28
N ILE A 10 -4.37 0.92 -7.42
CA ILE A 10 -3.47 0.02 -6.69
C ILE A 10 -2.02 0.30 -7.08
N ASP A 11 -1.74 0.43 -8.39
CA ASP A 11 -0.39 0.71 -8.87
C ASP A 11 0.13 2.07 -8.39
N GLU A 12 -0.70 3.10 -8.40
CA GLU A 12 -0.36 4.42 -7.85
C GLU A 12 -0.06 4.35 -6.35
N CYS A 13 -0.89 3.65 -5.59
CA CYS A 13 -0.67 3.45 -4.16
C CYS A 13 0.64 2.72 -3.90
N ILE A 14 0.91 1.62 -4.61
CA ILE A 14 2.16 0.87 -4.47
C ILE A 14 3.35 1.78 -4.75
N ASN A 15 3.32 2.56 -5.84
CA ASN A 15 4.40 3.47 -6.20
C ASN A 15 4.64 4.52 -5.09
N LYS A 16 3.58 5.15 -4.56
CA LYS A 16 3.70 6.11 -3.46
C LYS A 16 4.33 5.47 -2.22
N ILE A 17 3.87 4.28 -1.82
CA ILE A 17 4.43 3.56 -0.66
C ILE A 17 5.89 3.20 -0.91
N GLN A 18 6.28 2.77 -2.12
CA GLN A 18 7.68 2.49 -2.44
C GLN A 18 8.56 3.74 -2.39
N THR A 19 8.05 4.91 -2.82
CA THR A 19 8.73 6.19 -2.67
C THR A 19 8.92 6.56 -1.19
N LEU A 20 7.87 6.42 -0.36
CA LEU A 20 7.97 6.65 1.08
C LEU A 20 8.95 5.67 1.75
N ALA A 21 8.94 4.41 1.34
CA ALA A 21 9.88 3.41 1.83
C ALA A 21 11.33 3.76 1.45
N ALA A 22 11.56 4.35 0.27
CA ALA A 22 12.88 4.85 -0.13
C ALA A 22 13.32 6.06 0.73
N LEU A 23 12.40 6.97 1.07
CA LEU A 23 12.69 8.09 1.97
C LEU A 23 13.04 7.61 3.38
N ALA A 24 12.36 6.56 3.88
CA ALA A 24 12.66 5.97 5.18
C ALA A 24 14.10 5.42 5.31
N LEU A 25 14.79 5.14 4.19
CA LEU A 25 16.22 4.76 4.21
C LEU A 25 17.14 5.93 4.61
N TYR A 26 16.62 7.15 4.59
CA TYR A 26 17.33 8.38 4.96
C TYR A 26 16.84 8.95 6.31
N ASP A 27 16.28 8.10 7.18
CA ASP A 27 15.75 8.44 8.51
C ASP A 27 14.53 9.38 8.51
N ASP A 28 13.87 9.59 7.36
CA ASP A 28 12.61 10.33 7.29
C ASP A 28 11.48 9.54 7.96
N ASN A 29 10.72 10.21 8.85
CA ASN A 29 9.50 9.62 9.41
C ASN A 29 8.35 9.68 8.39
N VAL A 30 8.02 8.53 7.82
CA VAL A 30 7.00 8.39 6.78
C VAL A 30 5.70 7.72 7.24
N GLU A 31 5.57 7.34 8.52
CA GLU A 31 4.43 6.55 9.01
C GLU A 31 3.08 7.25 8.73
N LEU A 32 2.97 8.54 9.06
CA LEU A 32 1.76 9.30 8.81
C LEU A 32 1.41 9.38 7.32
N ALA A 33 2.41 9.57 6.46
CA ALA A 33 2.22 9.63 5.01
C ALA A 33 1.76 8.29 4.43
N VAL A 34 2.28 7.17 4.97
CA VAL A 34 1.82 5.82 4.63
C VAL A 34 0.35 5.64 5.04
N GLN A 35 -0.01 5.98 6.28
CA GLN A 35 -1.39 5.87 6.75
C GLN A 35 -2.36 6.68 5.90
N ILE A 36 -2.00 7.92 5.55
CA ILE A 36 -2.83 8.77 4.69
C ILE A 36 -3.03 8.09 3.33
N THR A 37 -1.95 7.61 2.71
CA THR A 37 -2.02 6.94 1.40
C THR A 37 -2.93 5.71 1.42
N ILE A 38 -2.82 4.87 2.46
CA ILE A 38 -3.66 3.67 2.61
C ILE A 38 -5.12 4.05 2.87
N ASN A 39 -5.37 5.07 3.69
CA ASN A 39 -6.72 5.54 3.98
C ASN A 39 -7.42 6.16 2.77
N GLU A 40 -6.71 6.86 1.88
CA GLU A 40 -7.27 7.37 0.62
C GLU A 40 -7.79 6.23 -0.26
N VAL A 41 -7.02 5.15 -0.40
CA VAL A 41 -7.41 3.98 -1.18
C VAL A 41 -8.58 3.24 -0.53
N ARG A 42 -8.55 3.05 0.79
CA ARG A 42 -9.67 2.46 1.54
C ARG A 42 -10.93 3.27 1.39
N HIS A 43 -10.82 4.61 1.48
CA HIS A 43 -11.95 5.51 1.31
C HIS A 43 -12.56 5.37 -0.09
N TYR A 44 -11.72 5.39 -1.13
CA TYR A 44 -12.17 5.19 -2.51
C TYR A 44 -12.96 3.88 -2.68
N TYR A 45 -12.41 2.75 -2.23
CA TYR A 45 -13.11 1.46 -2.33
C TYR A 45 -14.38 1.39 -1.47
N SER A 46 -14.41 2.08 -0.32
CA SER A 46 -15.62 2.16 0.50
C SER A 46 -16.78 2.91 -0.19
N MET A 47 -16.47 3.85 -1.09
CA MET A 47 -17.48 4.62 -1.82
C MET A 47 -18.12 3.82 -2.96
N ILE A 48 -17.39 2.88 -3.55
CA ILE A 48 -17.80 2.17 -4.77
C ILE A 48 -18.66 0.93 -4.45
N LYS A 49 -18.58 0.41 -3.21
CA LYS A 49 -19.43 -0.67 -2.67
C LYS A 49 -19.66 -1.85 -3.63
N THR A 50 -18.59 -2.30 -4.29
CA THR A 50 -18.58 -3.50 -5.12
C THR A 50 -17.96 -4.67 -4.35
N ASP A 51 -18.35 -5.91 -4.66
CA ASP A 51 -17.64 -7.10 -4.15
C ASP A 51 -16.14 -7.08 -4.53
N GLU A 52 -15.80 -6.39 -5.62
CA GLU A 52 -14.44 -6.15 -6.09
C GLU A 52 -13.62 -5.28 -5.12
N SER A 53 -14.26 -4.42 -4.33
CA SER A 53 -13.58 -3.54 -3.36
C SER A 53 -12.77 -4.33 -2.31
N ARG A 54 -13.35 -5.43 -1.80
CA ARG A 54 -12.67 -6.31 -0.86
C ARG A 54 -11.51 -7.06 -1.52
N ALA A 55 -11.73 -7.57 -2.74
CA ALA A 55 -10.71 -8.28 -3.51
C ALA A 55 -9.52 -7.36 -3.84
N ASN A 56 -9.79 -6.10 -4.19
CA ASN A 56 -8.77 -5.11 -4.50
C ASN A 56 -7.92 -4.72 -3.27
N LEU A 57 -8.55 -4.51 -2.11
CA LEU A 57 -7.81 -4.28 -0.86
C LEU A 57 -6.95 -5.48 -0.47
N LEU A 58 -7.45 -6.71 -0.66
CA LEU A 58 -6.67 -7.92 -0.44
C LEU A 58 -5.47 -8.00 -1.41
N ALA A 59 -5.69 -7.71 -2.69
CA ALA A 59 -4.63 -7.68 -3.70
C ALA A 59 -3.55 -6.63 -3.38
N LEU A 60 -3.94 -5.44 -2.90
CA LEU A 60 -3.01 -4.42 -2.44
C LEU A 60 -2.16 -4.93 -1.27
N LYS A 61 -2.80 -5.49 -0.23
CA LYS A 61 -2.12 -6.06 0.94
C LYS A 61 -1.12 -7.15 0.54
N ASP A 62 -1.52 -8.07 -0.33
CA ASP A 62 -0.65 -9.15 -0.78
C ASP A 62 0.54 -8.65 -1.60
N ARG A 63 0.35 -7.62 -2.45
CA ARG A 63 1.45 -7.00 -3.19
C ARG A 63 2.45 -6.32 -2.27
N LEU A 64 1.99 -5.58 -1.26
CA LEU A 64 2.86 -4.96 -0.25
C LEU A 64 3.67 -6.01 0.52
N ASN A 65 3.04 -7.09 0.96
CA ASN A 65 3.72 -8.20 1.63
C ASN A 65 4.75 -8.89 0.73
N LYS A 66 4.40 -9.13 -0.55
CA LYS A 66 5.35 -9.69 -1.53
C LYS A 66 6.56 -8.78 -1.71
N LEU A 67 6.36 -7.48 -1.89
CA LEU A 67 7.45 -6.51 -2.02
C LEU A 67 8.34 -6.51 -0.76
N ALA A 68 7.76 -6.55 0.43
CA ALA A 68 8.52 -6.64 1.67
C ALA A 68 9.37 -7.91 1.74
N ASN A 69 8.84 -9.04 1.28
CA ASN A 69 9.55 -10.32 1.26
C ASN A 69 10.66 -10.38 0.20
N PHE A 70 10.51 -9.67 -0.93
CA PHE A 70 11.54 -9.56 -1.96
C PHE A 70 12.57 -8.46 -1.69
N THR A 71 12.33 -7.60 -0.70
CA THR A 71 13.27 -6.57 -0.29
C THR A 71 14.52 -7.21 0.32
N HIS A 72 15.70 -6.78 -0.14
CA HIS A 72 16.97 -7.28 0.39
C HIS A 72 17.08 -7.05 1.90
N ALA A 73 17.65 -8.01 2.64
CA ALA A 73 17.67 -8.01 4.09
C ALA A 73 18.38 -6.80 4.73
N SER A 74 19.26 -6.12 3.99
CA SER A 74 19.94 -4.90 4.45
C SER A 74 19.06 -3.66 4.45
N LEU A 75 17.94 -3.65 3.72
CA LEU A 75 17.03 -2.51 3.60
C LEU A 75 15.93 -2.59 4.66
N THR A 76 16.33 -2.56 5.93
CA THR A 76 15.44 -2.85 7.06
C THR A 76 14.28 -1.86 7.14
N ASP A 77 14.54 -0.55 7.01
CA ASP A 77 13.51 0.47 7.13
C ASP A 77 12.57 0.49 5.92
N TYR A 78 13.10 0.29 4.71
CA TYR A 78 12.28 0.09 3.51
C TYR A 78 11.30 -1.09 3.68
N ARG A 79 11.82 -2.24 4.14
CA ARG A 79 11.01 -3.44 4.41
C ARG A 79 9.96 -3.17 5.49
N ARG A 80 10.34 -2.49 6.59
CA ARG A 80 9.43 -2.15 7.70
C ARG A 80 8.29 -1.26 7.20
N THR A 81 8.57 -0.26 6.38
CA THR A 81 7.56 0.63 5.80
C THR A 81 6.55 -0.13 4.93
N LEU A 82 7.01 -1.08 4.11
CA LEU A 82 6.12 -1.95 3.32
C LEU A 82 5.24 -2.86 4.21
N GLN A 83 5.82 -3.46 5.24
CA GLN A 83 5.09 -4.31 6.20
C GLN A 83 4.06 -3.51 7.00
N TYR A 84 4.43 -2.29 7.39
CA TYR A 84 3.53 -1.35 8.06
C TYR A 84 2.34 -1.00 7.16
N ALA A 85 2.60 -0.59 5.92
CA ALA A 85 1.55 -0.31 4.94
C ALA A 85 0.61 -1.51 4.75
N ALA A 86 1.16 -2.74 4.61
CA ALA A 86 0.36 -3.96 4.45
C ALA A 86 -0.51 -4.26 5.69
N SER A 87 -0.02 -3.93 6.88
CA SER A 87 -0.74 -4.12 8.14
C SER A 87 -1.88 -3.11 8.30
N ASP A 88 -1.70 -1.89 7.79
CA ASP A 88 -2.69 -0.81 7.83
C ASP A 88 -3.82 -0.98 6.80
N VAL A 89 -3.66 -1.89 5.82
CA VAL A 89 -4.76 -2.34 4.95
C VAL A 89 -5.73 -3.21 5.76
N ILE A 90 -6.69 -2.54 6.41
CA ILE A 90 -7.81 -3.16 7.12
C ILE A 90 -8.90 -3.50 6.10
N ILE A 91 -9.27 -4.78 6.05
CA ILE A 91 -10.32 -5.34 5.19
C ILE A 91 -11.53 -5.62 6.10
N ASN A 92 -12.56 -4.77 6.02
CA ASN A 92 -13.82 -4.92 6.75
C ASN A 92 -14.93 -5.43 5.83
#